data_AF-A0A9N9TA59-F1
#
_entry.id   AF-A0A9N9TA59-F1
#
_cell.length_a   1.000
_cell.length_b   1.000
_cell.length_c   1.000
_cell.angle_alpha   90.00
_cell.angle_beta   90.00
_cell.angle_gamma   90.00
#
_symmetry.space_group_name_H-M   'P 1'
#
loop_
_entity.id
_entity.type
_entity.pdbx_description
1 polymer ?
#
loop_
_entity_poly.entity_id
_entity_poly.type
_entity_poly.pdbx_seq_one_letter_code
_entity_poly.pdbx_strand_id
1 'polypeptide(L)'
;MVDQKNILADKFKNSSRVAYLAYLADIFESINILNKELQGKNINIISAREIESAFGLKLQYWSQKVEQNKIASFSRLALFLEDCENITFADIKDTIVRHLIKLRKRFSDYFPDLDIRTVSWIVDPFKCEINMIPEEPSGLAEAILEL
;
A
#
# COMPACT_ATOMS: atom_id res chain seq x y z
N MET A 1 -19.17 0.75 42.83
CA MET A 1 -17.92 0.75 42.04
C MET A 1 -17.98 1.97 41.14
N VAL A 2 -17.06 2.92 41.33
CA VAL A 2 -16.97 4.10 40.45
C VAL A 2 -16.37 3.61 39.15
N ASP A 3 -17.13 3.68 38.05
CA ASP A 3 -16.59 3.48 36.72
C ASP A 3 -15.40 4.42 36.55
N GLN A 4 -14.20 3.86 36.51
CA GLN A 4 -12.99 4.61 36.25
C GLN A 4 -13.04 4.98 34.77
N LYS A 5 -13.71 6.11 34.48
CA LYS A 5 -13.98 6.61 33.14
C LYS A 5 -12.64 6.90 32.47
N ASN A 6 -12.14 5.93 31.72
CA ASN A 6 -10.85 6.05 31.05
C ASN A 6 -10.98 7.12 29.97
N ILE A 7 -10.18 8.19 30.07
CA ILE A 7 -10.15 9.30 29.10
C ILE A 7 -9.93 8.84 27.65
N LEU A 8 -9.33 7.66 27.46
CA LEU A 8 -9.15 7.03 26.15
C LEU A 8 -10.44 6.38 25.65
N ALA A 9 -11.26 5.82 26.54
CA ALA A 9 -12.56 5.22 26.20
C ALA A 9 -13.53 6.26 25.62
N ASP A 10 -13.47 7.51 26.09
CA ASP A 10 -14.25 8.61 25.51
C ASP A 10 -13.87 8.90 24.05
N LYS A 11 -12.64 8.56 23.60
CA LYS A 11 -12.25 8.71 22.19
C LYS A 11 -12.93 7.69 21.26
N PHE A 12 -13.33 6.53 21.78
CA PHE A 12 -14.06 5.49 21.05
C PHE A 12 -15.57 5.72 20.98
N LYS A 13 -16.09 6.76 21.66
CA LYS A 13 -17.49 7.19 21.52
C LYS A 13 -17.74 8.00 20.25
N ASN A 14 -16.68 8.52 19.62
CA ASN A 14 -16.80 9.27 18.38
C ASN A 14 -16.77 8.32 17.19
N SER A 15 -17.93 8.11 16.56
CA SER A 15 -18.10 7.22 15.41
C SER A 15 -17.14 7.52 14.25
N SER A 16 -16.75 8.78 14.03
CA SER A 16 -15.75 9.12 12.99
C SER A 16 -14.37 8.57 13.28
N ARG A 17 -13.95 8.59 14.55
CA ARG A 17 -12.66 8.03 14.95
C ARG A 17 -12.63 6.52 14.83
N VAL A 18 -13.74 5.87 15.18
CA VAL A 18 -13.86 4.41 15.05
C VAL A 18 -13.90 4.00 13.57
N ALA A 19 -14.59 4.76 12.71
CA ALA A 19 -14.58 4.55 11.27
C ALA A 19 -13.15 4.66 10.68
N TYR A 20 -12.41 5.72 11.03
CA TYR A 20 -11.02 5.86 10.60
C TYR A 20 -10.14 4.74 11.14
N LEU A 21 -10.36 4.26 12.37
CA LEU A 21 -9.62 3.14 12.92
C LEU A 21 -9.91 1.83 12.18
N ALA A 22 -11.18 1.57 11.84
CA ALA A 22 -11.56 0.41 11.05
C ALA A 22 -10.90 0.42 9.67
N TYR A 23 -10.93 1.57 9.00
CA TYR A 23 -10.20 1.78 7.74
C TYR A 23 -8.69 1.55 7.88
N LEU A 24 -8.07 2.11 8.92
CA LEU A 24 -6.63 1.93 9.16
C LEU A 24 -6.29 0.47 9.41
N ALA A 25 -7.12 -0.28 10.13
CA ALA A 25 -6.92 -1.70 10.35
C ALA A 25 -6.89 -2.49 9.02
N ASP A 26 -7.81 -2.21 8.10
CA ASP A 26 -7.83 -2.84 6.77
C ASP A 26 -6.59 -2.49 5.94
N ILE A 27 -6.15 -1.22 5.95
CA ILE A 27 -4.95 -0.79 5.22
C ILE A 27 -3.67 -1.37 5.84
N PHE A 28 -3.52 -1.35 7.16
CA PHE A 28 -2.34 -1.89 7.81
C PHE A 28 -2.24 -3.41 7.63
N GLU A 29 -3.36 -4.12 7.60
CA GLU A 29 -3.35 -5.54 7.23
C GLU A 29 -2.80 -5.74 5.82
N SER A 30 -3.25 -4.92 4.86
CA SER A 30 -2.76 -4.98 3.48
C SER A 30 -1.27 -4.64 3.36
N ILE A 31 -0.79 -3.66 4.12
CA ILE A 31 0.64 -3.31 4.19
C ILE A 31 1.44 -4.44 4.86
N ASN A 32 0.89 -5.08 5.88
CA ASN A 32 1.55 -6.20 6.54
C ASN A 32 1.69 -7.41 5.61
N ILE A 33 0.69 -7.67 4.74
CA ILE A 33 0.79 -8.68 3.68
C ILE A 33 1.92 -8.32 2.72
N LEU A 34 1.95 -7.07 2.23
CA LEU A 34 3.03 -6.58 1.38
C LEU A 34 4.42 -6.77 2.02
N ASN A 35 4.57 -6.39 3.30
CA ASN A 35 5.84 -6.53 4.01
C ASN A 35 6.28 -8.00 4.11
N LYS A 36 5.35 -8.93 4.32
CA LYS A 36 5.66 -10.37 4.34
C LYS A 36 6.08 -10.89 2.96
N GLU A 37 5.43 -10.41 1.89
CA GLU A 37 5.82 -10.75 0.53
C GLU A 37 7.25 -10.29 0.24
N LEU A 38 7.59 -9.05 0.62
CA LEU A 38 8.93 -8.48 0.44
C LEU A 38 10.01 -9.14 1.31
N GLN A 39 9.66 -9.68 2.48
CA GLN A 39 10.59 -10.40 3.38
C GLN A 39 10.76 -11.89 3.03
N GLY A 40 10.20 -12.35 1.91
CA GLY A 40 10.31 -13.73 1.45
C GLY A 40 11.74 -14.14 1.08
N LYS A 41 12.08 -15.42 1.28
CA LYS A 41 13.44 -15.95 1.05
C LYS A 41 13.96 -15.88 -0.41
N ASN A 42 13.09 -15.61 -1.38
CA ASN A 42 13.41 -15.59 -2.81
C ASN A 42 13.09 -14.24 -3.47
N ILE A 43 13.05 -13.15 -2.70
CA ILE A 43 12.85 -11.82 -3.25
C ILE A 43 14.19 -11.25 -3.68
N ASN A 44 14.29 -10.92 -4.97
CA ASN A 44 15.36 -10.08 -5.50
C ASN A 44 14.82 -8.69 -5.82
N ILE A 45 15.71 -7.78 -6.20
CA ILE A 45 15.34 -6.38 -6.49
C ILE A 45 14.27 -6.27 -7.59
N ILE A 46 14.27 -7.14 -8.61
CA ILE A 46 13.27 -7.11 -9.69
C ILE A 46 11.90 -7.53 -9.13
N SER A 47 11.81 -8.66 -8.44
CA SER A 47 10.56 -9.15 -7.86
C SER A 47 10.00 -8.20 -6.78
N ALA A 48 10.86 -7.61 -5.95
CA ALA A 48 10.46 -6.60 -4.97
C ALA A 48 9.77 -5.41 -5.64
N ARG A 49 10.28 -4.98 -6.80
CA ARG A 49 9.75 -3.85 -7.58
C ARG A 49 8.43 -4.19 -8.24
N GLU A 50 8.28 -5.40 -8.78
CA GLU A 50 6.99 -5.85 -9.33
C GLU A 50 5.91 -5.89 -8.25
N ILE A 51 6.25 -6.41 -7.05
CA ILE A 51 5.36 -6.46 -5.89
C ILE A 51 4.95 -5.05 -5.45
N GLU A 52 5.92 -4.14 -5.31
CA GLU A 52 5.67 -2.74 -4.93
C GLU A 52 4.80 -2.02 -5.97
N SER A 53 5.11 -2.16 -7.26
CA SER A 53 4.35 -1.58 -8.37
C SER A 53 2.91 -2.10 -8.41
N ALA A 54 2.73 -3.41 -8.23
CA ALA A 54 1.41 -4.03 -8.13
C ALA A 54 0.62 -3.47 -6.94
N PHE A 55 1.27 -3.26 -5.80
CA PHE A 55 0.65 -2.63 -4.64
C PHE A 55 0.27 -1.16 -4.90
N GLY A 56 1.12 -0.40 -5.58
CA GLY A 56 0.82 0.96 -6.03
C GLY A 56 -0.43 1.03 -6.93
N LEU A 57 -0.57 0.10 -7.87
CA LEU A 57 -1.77 -0.05 -8.70
C LEU A 57 -3.00 -0.44 -7.86
N LYS A 58 -2.82 -1.30 -6.86
CA LYS A 58 -3.89 -1.67 -5.91
C LYS A 58 -4.41 -0.46 -5.13
N LEU A 59 -3.50 0.40 -4.64
CA LEU A 59 -3.87 1.65 -3.95
C LEU A 59 -4.64 2.61 -4.87
N GLN A 60 -4.22 2.74 -6.13
CA GLN A 60 -4.94 3.52 -7.14
C GLN A 60 -6.33 2.96 -7.41
N TYR A 61 -6.43 1.64 -7.59
CA TYR A 61 -7.70 0.96 -7.80
C TYR A 61 -8.65 1.20 -6.62
N TRP A 62 -8.16 1.08 -5.39
CA TRP A 62 -8.96 1.36 -4.19
C TRP A 62 -9.40 2.81 -4.12
N SER A 63 -8.57 3.78 -4.47
CA SER A 63 -8.99 5.19 -4.47
C SER A 63 -10.15 5.42 -5.44
N GLN A 64 -10.08 4.85 -6.65
CA GLN A 64 -11.16 4.92 -7.64
C GLN A 64 -12.45 4.24 -7.17
N LYS A 65 -12.34 3.11 -6.45
CA LYS A 65 -13.51 2.41 -5.90
C LYS A 65 -14.16 3.19 -4.76
N VAL A 66 -13.35 3.76 -3.86
CA VAL A 66 -13.81 4.65 -2.79
C VAL A 66 -14.54 5.86 -3.39
N GLU A 67 -14.02 6.45 -4.46
CA GLU A 67 -14.70 7.52 -5.21
C GLU A 67 -16.07 7.10 -5.77
N GLN A 68 -16.21 5.84 -6.19
CA GLN A 68 -17.47 5.23 -6.64
C GLN A 68 -18.38 4.75 -5.49
N ASN A 69 -18.07 5.08 -4.23
CA ASN A 69 -18.75 4.58 -3.03
C ASN A 69 -18.71 3.05 -2.86
N LYS A 70 -17.66 2.40 -3.40
CA LYS A 70 -17.44 0.96 -3.29
C LYS A 70 -16.31 0.70 -2.31
N ILE A 71 -16.66 0.18 -1.13
CA ILE A 71 -15.71 -0.05 -0.02
C ILE A 71 -15.52 -1.53 0.33
N ALA A 72 -15.93 -2.46 -0.53
CA ALA A 72 -15.79 -3.91 -0.27
C ALA A 72 -14.34 -4.36 0.01
N SER A 73 -13.33 -3.60 -0.43
CA SER A 73 -11.92 -3.85 -0.10
C SER A 73 -11.54 -3.49 1.34
N PHE A 74 -12.39 -2.78 2.06
CA PHE A 74 -12.21 -2.35 3.45
C PHE A 74 -13.29 -3.00 4.31
N SER A 75 -13.12 -4.30 4.57
CA SER A 75 -14.14 -5.13 5.22
C SER A 75 -14.51 -4.64 6.62
N ARG A 76 -13.54 -4.24 7.44
CA ARG A 76 -13.80 -3.76 8.80
C ARG A 76 -14.51 -2.41 8.76
N LEU A 77 -14.13 -1.54 7.82
CA LEU A 77 -14.83 -0.28 7.61
C LEU A 77 -16.28 -0.51 7.15
N ALA A 78 -16.49 -1.42 6.19
CA ALA A 78 -17.82 -1.73 5.67
C ALA A 78 -18.74 -2.25 6.79
N LEU A 79 -18.28 -3.24 7.54
CA LEU A 79 -18.99 -3.79 8.69
C LEU A 79 -19.33 -2.71 9.73
N PHE A 80 -18.37 -1.83 10.06
CA PHE A 80 -18.63 -0.76 11.01
C PHE A 80 -19.71 0.22 10.54
N LEU A 81 -19.74 0.54 9.25
CA LEU A 81 -20.71 1.47 8.67
C LEU A 81 -22.10 0.86 8.48
N GLU A 82 -22.21 -0.48 8.37
CA GLU A 82 -23.49 -1.17 8.35
C GLU A 82 -24.22 -1.05 9.70
N ASP A 83 -23.49 -1.12 10.81
CA ASP A 83 -24.06 -1.10 12.17
C ASP A 83 -24.17 0.31 12.79
N CYS A 84 -23.58 1.34 12.17
CA CYS A 84 -23.46 2.66 12.78
C CYS A 84 -24.38 3.72 12.15
N GLU A 85 -25.36 4.20 12.91
CA GLU A 85 -26.31 5.23 12.43
C GLU A 85 -25.74 6.67 12.45
N ASN A 86 -24.74 6.94 13.29
CA ASN A 86 -24.23 8.29 13.56
C ASN A 86 -23.21 8.81 12.54
N ILE A 87 -22.78 7.99 11.58
CA ILE A 87 -21.81 8.38 10.56
C ILE A 87 -22.07 7.63 9.27
N THR A 88 -21.87 8.33 8.16
CA THR A 88 -21.98 7.76 6.83
C THR A 88 -20.62 7.66 6.16
N PHE A 89 -20.54 6.85 5.11
CA PHE A 89 -19.33 6.79 4.30
C PHE A 89 -18.96 8.16 3.69
N ALA A 90 -19.95 9.01 3.37
CA ALA A 90 -19.73 10.33 2.79
C ALA A 90 -18.89 11.24 3.70
N ASP A 91 -19.03 11.12 5.02
CA ASP A 91 -18.34 11.94 6.02
C ASP A 91 -16.82 11.71 6.05
N ILE A 92 -16.38 10.50 5.65
CA ILE A 92 -14.98 10.07 5.75
C ILE A 92 -14.30 9.86 4.39
N LYS A 93 -15.10 9.79 3.32
CA LYS A 93 -14.67 9.44 1.96
C LYS A 93 -13.47 10.23 1.47
N ASP A 94 -13.55 11.56 1.52
CA ASP A 94 -12.51 12.46 1.01
C ASP A 94 -11.18 12.26 1.74
N THR A 95 -11.21 12.04 3.06
CA THR A 95 -10.03 11.72 3.85
C THR A 95 -9.42 10.38 3.44
N ILE A 96 -10.23 9.35 3.20
CA ILE A 96 -9.75 8.04 2.74
C ILE A 96 -9.11 8.14 1.34
N VAL A 97 -9.76 8.81 0.39
CA VAL A 97 -9.22 9.02 -0.97
C VAL A 97 -7.87 9.74 -0.90
N ARG A 98 -7.80 10.86 -0.16
CA ARG A 98 -6.54 11.61 0.02
C ARG A 98 -5.45 10.77 0.67
N HIS A 99 -5.80 9.94 1.64
CA HIS A 99 -4.84 9.05 2.28
C HIS A 99 -4.27 8.03 1.29
N LEU A 100 -5.12 7.35 0.50
CA LEU A 100 -4.67 6.38 -0.51
C LEU A 100 -3.74 7.00 -1.56
N ILE A 101 -4.07 8.20 -2.07
CA ILE A 101 -3.25 8.93 -3.03
C ILE A 101 -1.89 9.28 -2.41
N LYS A 102 -1.88 9.80 -1.18
CA LYS A 102 -0.63 10.13 -0.47
C LYS A 102 0.19 8.89 -0.17
N LEU A 103 -0.45 7.79 0.25
CA LEU A 103 0.23 6.54 0.55
C LEU A 103 0.92 5.98 -0.69
N ARG A 104 0.24 5.95 -1.84
CA ARG A 104 0.84 5.54 -3.11
C ARG A 104 2.05 6.41 -3.47
N LYS A 105 1.91 7.73 -3.34
CA LYS A 105 3.03 8.65 -3.60
C LYS A 105 4.22 8.34 -2.69
N ARG A 106 3.99 8.07 -1.40
CA ARG A 106 5.06 7.72 -0.45
C ARG A 106 5.78 6.43 -0.81
N PHE A 107 5.06 5.42 -1.30
CA PHE A 107 5.69 4.20 -1.81
C PHE A 107 6.59 4.50 -3.01
N SER A 108 6.09 5.25 -4.00
CA SER A 108 6.88 5.66 -5.17
C SER A 108 8.09 6.54 -4.82
N ASP A 109 7.98 7.42 -3.81
CA ASP A 109 9.10 8.25 -3.35
C ASP A 109 10.17 7.41 -2.61
N TYR A 110 9.76 6.33 -1.92
CA TYR A 110 10.66 5.48 -1.14
C TYR A 110 11.34 4.40 -1.98
N PHE A 111 10.66 3.93 -3.03
CA PHE A 111 11.17 2.92 -3.98
C PHE A 111 11.31 3.55 -5.38
N PRO A 112 12.38 4.34 -5.62
CA PRO A 112 12.58 5.05 -6.89
C PRO A 112 12.82 4.07 -8.04
N ASP A 113 12.45 4.48 -9.26
CA ASP A 113 12.59 3.62 -10.42
C ASP A 113 14.01 3.13 -10.67
N LEU A 114 14.16 1.83 -10.98
CA LEU A 114 15.41 1.29 -11.46
C LEU A 114 15.72 1.91 -12.83
N ASP A 115 16.98 2.24 -13.07
CA ASP A 115 17.40 2.63 -14.40
C ASP A 115 17.12 1.46 -15.36
N ILE A 116 16.15 1.62 -16.25
CA ILE A 116 15.74 0.58 -17.19
C ILE A 116 16.95 0.09 -18.00
N ARG A 117 17.96 0.95 -18.22
CA ARG A 117 19.19 0.60 -18.93
C ARG A 117 20.04 -0.44 -18.20
N THR A 118 19.97 -0.52 -16.87
CA THR A 118 20.78 -1.46 -16.09
C THR A 118 20.12 -2.82 -15.90
N VAL A 119 18.78 -2.90 -15.97
CA VAL A 119 18.03 -4.12 -15.64
C VAL A 119 17.15 -4.68 -16.77
N SER A 120 16.90 -3.94 -17.85
CA SER A 120 15.97 -4.37 -18.93
C SER A 120 16.39 -5.69 -19.57
N TRP A 121 17.68 -5.92 -19.78
CA TRP A 121 18.18 -7.17 -20.36
C TRP A 121 18.03 -8.38 -19.42
N ILE A 122 17.96 -8.13 -18.10
CA ILE A 122 17.76 -9.17 -17.07
C ILE A 122 16.28 -9.52 -16.95
N VAL A 123 15.42 -8.51 -17.01
CA VAL A 123 13.95 -8.66 -16.91
C VAL A 123 13.37 -9.30 -18.18
N ASP A 124 13.77 -8.80 -19.35
CA ASP A 124 13.35 -9.36 -20.63
C ASP A 124 14.45 -9.17 -21.70
N PRO A 125 15.33 -10.19 -21.89
CA PRO A 125 16.43 -10.11 -22.83
C PRO A 125 15.98 -9.99 -24.29
N PHE A 126 14.71 -10.30 -24.60
CA PHE A 126 14.17 -10.22 -25.95
C PHE A 126 13.50 -8.88 -26.27
N LYS A 127 13.25 -8.04 -25.24
CA LYS A 127 12.74 -6.67 -25.40
C LYS A 127 13.80 -5.60 -25.18
N CYS A 128 15.03 -6.00 -24.85
CA CYS A 128 16.14 -5.09 -24.65
C CYS A 128 16.81 -4.75 -25.99
N GLU A 129 17.13 -3.47 -26.20
CA GLU A 129 18.01 -3.08 -27.30
C GLU A 129 19.43 -3.61 -27.02
N ILE A 130 20.12 -4.13 -28.05
CA ILE A 130 21.45 -4.75 -27.91
C ILE A 130 22.48 -3.77 -27.33
N ASN A 131 22.34 -2.48 -27.64
CA ASN A 131 23.16 -1.38 -27.14
C ASN A 131 23.02 -1.12 -25.62
N MET A 132 22.00 -1.69 -24.96
CA MET A 132 21.75 -1.56 -23.51
C MET A 132 22.28 -2.74 -22.71
N ILE A 133 22.83 -3.77 -23.38
CA ILE A 133 23.47 -4.90 -22.71
C ILE A 133 24.91 -4.49 -22.39
N PRO A 134 25.29 -4.39 -21.10
CA PRO A 134 26.66 -4.03 -20.74
C PRO A 134 27.64 -5.13 -21.16
N GLU A 135 28.80 -4.73 -21.71
CA GLU A 135 29.85 -5.66 -22.18
C GLU A 135 30.43 -6.51 -21.03
N GLU A 136 30.39 -5.99 -19.79
CA GLU A 136 30.70 -6.72 -18.55
C GLU A 136 29.63 -6.48 -17.47
N PRO A 137 29.16 -7.51 -16.75
CA PRO A 137 28.11 -7.40 -15.72
C PRO A 137 28.59 -6.80 -14.39
N SER A 138 29.47 -5.80 -14.42
CA SER A 138 30.01 -5.14 -13.22
C SER A 138 28.94 -4.28 -12.53
N GLY A 139 28.83 -4.35 -11.20
CA GLY A 139 27.89 -3.57 -10.37
C GLY A 139 26.55 -4.26 -10.03
N LEU A 140 26.18 -5.34 -10.73
CA LEU A 140 24.93 -6.07 -10.45
C LEU A 140 25.01 -6.93 -9.19
N ALA A 141 26.18 -7.52 -8.91
CA ALA A 141 26.40 -8.30 -7.69
C ALA A 141 26.32 -7.42 -6.44
N GLU A 142 26.88 -6.21 -6.46
CA GLU A 142 26.75 -5.25 -5.35
C GLU A 142 25.31 -4.76 -5.16
N ALA A 143 24.57 -4.48 -6.24
CA ALA A 143 23.18 -4.02 -6.17
C ALA A 143 22.18 -5.10 -5.69
N ILE A 144 22.50 -6.38 -5.86
CA ILE A 144 21.69 -7.52 -5.39
C ILE A 144 21.89 -7.77 -3.87
N LEU A 145 23.00 -7.31 -3.30
CA LEU A 145 23.36 -7.54 -1.90
C LEU A 145 22.79 -6.50 -0.91
N GLU A 146 22.29 -5.35 -1.37
CA GLU A 146 21.85 -4.24 -0.49
C GLU A 146 20.34 -4.23 -0.11
N LEU A 147 19.75 -5.40 0.19
CA LEU A 147 18.42 -5.46 0.85
C LEU A 147 18.49 -6.07 2.26
#